data_AF-A0A2J8P7S9-F1
#
_entry.id   AF-A0A2J8P7S9-F1
#
_cell.length_a   1.000
_cell.length_b   1.000
_cell.length_c   1.000
_cell.angle_alpha   90.00
_cell.angle_beta   90.00
_cell.angle_gamma   90.00
#
_symmetry.space_group_name_H-M   'P 1'
#
loop_
_entity.id
_entity.type
_entity.pdbx_description
1 polymer ?
#
loop_
_entity_poly.entity_id
_entity_poly.type
_entity_poly.pdbx_seq_one_letter_code
_entity_poly.pdbx_strand_id
1 'polypeptide(L)'
;ITPAITNYVTDKLGKKFVEPPPFDLTKSYLDSNCTIPLIFVLSPGADPMASLLKFANDKSMSGNKFQAISLGQGQGPIAAKMIKAAIEEGTWVCLQNCHLAVSWMPMLEKICEDFTSETCNSSFRLWLTSYPSSKFPVTILQNGVKMTNEPPTGLRLNLLQSYLTDPVSDPEFFKGCRGKELAWEKLLFGVCFFHALVQERKKFGPLGWNIPYGFNESDLRISIRQLQLFINEYDTIPFEAISYLTGECNYGGRVTDDWDRRLLLTMLADFYNLYIVENPHYKFSPSGNYFAPPKGTYEDYIEFIKKLPFTQHPEIFGLHENVDISKDLQQTKTLFESLLLTQGGSKQTGASGSTDQILLEITKDILNKLPSDFDIEMALRKYPVRYEESMNTVLVQEMERFNKTGIIQENLVCFGCQVSFSLRPF
;
A
#
# COMPACT_ATOMS: atom_id res chain seq x y z
N ILE A 1 20.47 9.92 2.28
CA ILE A 1 19.99 11.12 1.51
C ILE A 1 18.67 11.62 2.07
N THR A 2 17.65 10.77 2.19
CA THR A 2 16.33 11.13 2.73
C THR A 2 16.37 11.91 4.06
N PRO A 3 17.11 11.49 5.11
CA PRO A 3 17.14 12.24 6.37
C PRO A 3 17.72 13.66 6.23
N ALA A 4 18.71 13.84 5.36
CA ALA A 4 19.31 15.16 5.12
C ALA A 4 18.32 16.10 4.41
N ILE A 5 17.53 15.58 3.48
CA ILE A 5 16.47 16.34 2.80
C ILE A 5 15.36 16.70 3.79
N THR A 6 14.94 15.75 4.65
CA THR A 6 13.97 16.01 5.72
C THR A 6 14.45 17.13 6.65
N ASN A 7 15.71 17.10 7.09
CA ASN A 7 16.28 18.15 7.92
C ASN A 7 16.32 19.50 7.18
N TYR A 8 16.76 19.51 5.92
CA TYR A 8 16.78 20.72 5.11
C TYR A 8 15.38 21.36 4.95
N VAL A 9 14.35 20.56 4.64
CA VAL A 9 12.97 21.05 4.53
C VAL A 9 12.44 21.53 5.88
N THR A 10 12.77 20.81 6.96
CA THR A 10 12.40 21.21 8.32
C THR A 10 13.00 22.56 8.70
N ASP A 11 14.27 22.79 8.37
CA ASP A 11 14.97 24.04 8.69
C ASP A 11 14.46 25.22 7.84
N LYS A 12 14.06 24.97 6.59
CA LYS A 12 13.64 26.04 5.65
C LYS A 12 12.15 26.36 5.70
N LEU A 13 11.29 25.35 5.86
CA LEU A 13 9.84 25.49 5.77
C LEU A 13 9.13 25.14 7.09
N GLY A 14 9.80 24.43 8.00
CA GLY A 14 9.27 24.01 9.30
C GLY A 14 8.80 22.54 9.32
N LYS A 15 8.69 21.98 10.53
CA LYS A 15 8.32 20.56 10.76
C LYS A 15 7.02 20.12 10.08
N LYS A 16 6.04 21.01 9.95
CA LYS A 16 4.74 20.72 9.33
C LYS A 16 4.81 20.29 7.86
N PHE A 17 5.95 20.49 7.18
CA PHE A 17 6.16 20.08 5.79
C PHE A 17 6.83 18.71 5.64
N VAL A 18 7.27 18.11 6.75
CA VAL A 18 7.84 16.76 6.77
C VAL A 18 7.03 15.78 7.62
N GLU A 19 6.20 16.29 8.53
CA GLU A 19 5.25 15.52 9.31
C GLU A 19 3.86 15.61 8.66
N PRO A 20 3.30 14.50 8.14
CA PRO A 20 1.98 14.52 7.52
C PRO A 20 0.92 14.85 8.59
N PRO A 21 -0.05 15.74 8.29
CA PRO A 21 -1.15 16.00 9.21
C PRO A 21 -2.06 14.75 9.34
N PRO A 22 -2.78 14.60 10.45
CA PRO A 22 -3.78 13.55 10.57
C PRO A 22 -4.85 13.72 9.48
N PHE A 23 -5.35 12.60 8.97
CA PHE A 23 -6.44 12.59 7.99
C PHE A 23 -7.68 13.27 8.57
N ASP A 24 -8.22 14.27 7.85
CA ASP A 24 -9.35 15.08 8.29
C ASP A 24 -10.38 15.23 7.16
N LEU A 25 -11.40 14.39 7.22
CA LEU A 25 -12.49 14.37 6.23
C LEU A 25 -13.30 15.66 6.23
N THR A 26 -13.36 16.38 7.36
CA THR A 26 -14.10 17.64 7.46
C THR A 26 -13.45 18.72 6.62
N LYS A 27 -12.12 18.83 6.69
CA LYS A 27 -11.37 19.80 5.86
C LYS A 27 -11.53 19.52 4.38
N SER A 28 -11.35 18.25 3.97
CA SER A 28 -11.53 17.86 2.57
C SER A 28 -12.94 18.16 2.06
N TYR A 29 -13.97 17.95 2.89
CA TYR A 29 -15.35 18.30 2.56
C TYR A 29 -15.56 19.80 2.35
N LEU A 30 -14.92 20.65 3.18
CA LEU A 30 -15.02 22.11 3.09
C LEU A 30 -14.33 22.68 1.84
N ASP A 31 -13.29 22.00 1.36
CA ASP A 31 -12.60 22.35 0.10
C ASP A 31 -13.40 21.93 -1.15
N SER A 32 -14.54 21.24 -0.98
CA SER A 32 -15.42 20.75 -2.05
C SER A 32 -16.80 21.43 -2.02
N ASN A 33 -17.47 21.42 -3.18
CA ASN A 33 -18.82 21.93 -3.37
C ASN A 33 -19.65 20.96 -4.24
N CYS A 34 -20.84 21.38 -4.70
CA CYS A 34 -21.72 20.54 -5.50
C CYS A 34 -21.20 20.21 -6.92
N THR A 35 -20.17 20.91 -7.42
CA THR A 35 -19.56 20.64 -8.72
C THR A 35 -18.16 20.00 -8.61
N ILE A 36 -17.57 20.00 -7.42
CA ILE A 36 -16.23 19.46 -7.17
C ILE A 36 -16.34 18.10 -6.47
N PRO A 37 -16.08 16.98 -7.18
CA PRO A 37 -16.14 15.65 -6.58
C PRO A 37 -15.02 15.42 -5.56
N LEU A 38 -15.29 14.55 -4.59
CA LEU A 38 -14.36 14.12 -3.55
C LEU A 38 -13.85 12.71 -3.89
N ILE A 39 -12.54 12.54 -3.95
CA ILE A 39 -11.90 11.34 -4.48
C ILE A 39 -11.01 10.71 -3.41
N PHE A 40 -11.41 9.53 -2.94
CA PHE A 40 -10.57 8.64 -2.17
C PHE A 40 -9.65 7.85 -3.10
N VAL A 41 -8.37 8.18 -3.07
CA VAL A 41 -7.32 7.38 -3.67
C VAL A 41 -6.95 6.30 -2.66
N LEU A 42 -7.34 5.06 -2.96
CA LEU A 42 -7.22 3.93 -2.06
C LEU A 42 -5.79 3.38 -2.10
N SER A 43 -5.26 3.08 -0.92
CA SER A 43 -4.08 2.24 -0.74
C SER A 43 -4.52 0.80 -0.49
N PRO A 44 -3.73 -0.22 -0.88
CA PRO A 44 -4.13 -1.62 -0.70
C PRO A 44 -4.53 -1.93 0.75
N GLY A 45 -5.78 -2.36 0.94
CA GLY A 45 -6.34 -2.69 2.25
C GLY A 45 -7.05 -1.54 2.97
N ALA A 46 -6.93 -0.29 2.50
CA ALA A 46 -7.66 0.84 3.07
C ALA A 46 -9.10 0.91 2.53
N ASP A 47 -10.08 1.01 3.43
CA ASP A 47 -11.48 1.25 3.09
C ASP A 47 -12.02 2.48 3.87
N PRO A 48 -12.34 3.59 3.18
CA PRO A 48 -12.84 4.80 3.83
C PRO A 48 -14.34 4.74 4.15
N MET A 49 -15.07 3.69 3.75
CA MET A 49 -16.53 3.67 3.82
C MET A 49 -17.09 3.81 5.23
N ALA A 50 -16.47 3.16 6.23
CA ALA A 50 -16.92 3.29 7.62
C ALA A 50 -16.79 4.73 8.13
N SER A 51 -15.66 5.38 7.85
CA SER A 51 -15.40 6.78 8.21
C SER A 51 -16.33 7.74 7.46
N LEU A 52 -16.58 7.47 6.17
CA LEU A 52 -17.47 8.27 5.33
C LEU A 52 -18.93 8.17 5.81
N LEU A 53 -19.41 6.97 6.17
CA LEU A 53 -20.75 6.77 6.71
C LEU A 53 -20.95 7.49 8.05
N LYS A 54 -19.96 7.41 8.95
CA LYS A 54 -19.97 8.16 10.20
C LYS A 54 -20.06 9.67 9.94
N PHE A 55 -19.24 10.18 9.02
CA PHE A 55 -19.24 11.59 8.65
C PHE A 55 -20.55 12.04 7.98
N ALA A 56 -21.15 11.19 7.12
CA ALA A 56 -22.45 11.47 6.52
C ALA A 56 -23.54 11.59 7.60
N ASN A 57 -23.52 10.73 8.62
CA ASN A 57 -24.42 10.83 9.77
C ASN A 57 -24.22 12.15 10.52
N ASP A 58 -22.97 12.55 10.80
CA ASP A 58 -22.63 13.81 11.47
C ASP A 58 -23.10 15.04 10.67
N LYS A 59 -23.18 14.92 9.33
CA LYS A 59 -23.72 15.96 8.43
C LYS A 59 -25.21 15.84 8.14
N SER A 60 -25.96 15.01 8.88
CA SER A 60 -27.40 14.76 8.67
C SER A 60 -27.74 14.23 7.26
N MET A 61 -26.80 13.54 6.64
CA MET A 61 -26.91 12.84 5.35
C MET A 61 -27.02 11.32 5.57
N SER A 62 -27.73 10.91 6.62
CA SER A 62 -27.96 9.51 6.97
C SER A 62 -29.13 8.88 6.21
N GLY A 63 -29.19 7.55 6.17
CA GLY A 63 -30.31 6.81 5.58
C GLY A 63 -30.42 7.03 4.07
N ASN A 64 -31.62 7.35 3.58
CA ASN A 64 -31.89 7.49 2.14
C ASN A 64 -31.18 8.68 1.48
N LYS A 65 -30.55 9.57 2.26
CA LYS A 65 -29.80 10.74 1.77
C LYS A 65 -28.35 10.44 1.41
N PHE A 66 -27.87 9.23 1.69
CA PHE A 66 -26.56 8.75 1.24
C PHE A 66 -26.74 7.42 0.53
N GLN A 67 -26.37 7.37 -0.74
CA GLN A 67 -26.43 6.17 -1.55
C GLN A 67 -25.02 5.76 -1.97
N ALA A 68 -24.69 4.49 -1.82
CA ALA A 68 -23.41 3.95 -2.27
C ALA A 68 -23.63 2.82 -3.26
N ILE A 69 -22.81 2.79 -4.32
CA ILE A 69 -22.84 1.75 -5.35
C ILE A 69 -21.42 1.35 -5.72
N SER A 70 -21.14 0.04 -5.72
CA SER A 70 -19.86 -0.47 -6.20
C SER A 70 -19.91 -0.62 -7.73
N LEU A 71 -19.02 0.09 -8.42
CA LEU A 71 -18.96 0.05 -9.87
C LEU A 71 -18.36 -1.27 -10.35
N GLY A 72 -19.13 -1.98 -11.15
CA GLY A 72 -18.76 -3.21 -11.84
C GLY A 72 -19.45 -3.30 -13.19
N GLN A 73 -19.41 -4.47 -13.83
CA GLN A 73 -20.05 -4.68 -15.12
C GLN A 73 -21.56 -4.38 -15.03
N GLY A 74 -22.05 -3.48 -15.90
CA GLY A 74 -23.46 -3.12 -15.99
C GLY A 74 -23.98 -2.09 -14.96
N GLN A 75 -23.16 -1.63 -14.02
CA GLN A 75 -23.60 -0.70 -12.96
C GLN A 75 -23.61 0.79 -13.39
N GLY A 76 -22.92 1.14 -14.47
CA GLY A 76 -22.80 2.53 -14.95
C GLY A 76 -24.14 3.26 -15.18
N PRO A 77 -25.13 2.68 -15.87
CA PRO A 77 -26.43 3.33 -16.06
C PRO A 77 -27.20 3.55 -14.74
N ILE A 78 -27.03 2.68 -13.75
CA ILE A 78 -27.65 2.82 -12.43
C ILE A 78 -26.98 3.98 -11.68
N ALA A 79 -25.65 4.04 -11.70
CA ALA A 79 -24.88 5.14 -11.13
C ALA A 79 -25.27 6.49 -11.76
N ALA A 80 -25.42 6.56 -13.09
CA ALA A 80 -25.85 7.79 -13.77
C ALA A 80 -27.24 8.28 -13.30
N LYS A 81 -28.21 7.36 -13.15
CA LYS A 81 -29.55 7.70 -12.63
C LYS A 81 -29.49 8.16 -11.18
N MET A 82 -28.68 7.50 -10.36
CA MET A 82 -28.47 7.83 -8.96
C MET A 82 -27.87 9.23 -8.79
N ILE A 83 -26.85 9.56 -9.58
CA ILE A 83 -26.25 10.90 -9.60
C ILE A 83 -27.29 11.95 -10.00
N LYS A 84 -28.06 11.70 -11.06
CA LYS A 84 -29.09 12.64 -11.53
C LYS A 84 -30.15 12.92 -10.45
N ALA A 85 -30.66 11.89 -9.78
CA ALA A 85 -31.60 12.07 -8.68
C ALA A 85 -30.97 12.84 -7.52
N ALA A 86 -29.72 12.53 -7.16
CA ALA A 86 -29.03 13.19 -6.06
C ALA A 86 -28.71 14.67 -6.32
N ILE A 87 -28.48 15.04 -7.59
CA ILE A 87 -28.31 16.43 -8.02
C ILE A 87 -29.58 17.25 -7.74
N GLU A 88 -30.76 16.69 -8.03
CA GLU A 88 -32.06 17.34 -7.82
C GLU A 88 -32.41 17.39 -6.32
N GLU A 89 -32.21 16.29 -5.61
CA GLU A 89 -32.58 16.13 -4.18
C GLU A 89 -31.57 16.75 -3.20
N GLY A 90 -30.34 17.01 -3.64
CA GLY A 90 -29.25 17.50 -2.77
C GLY A 90 -28.68 16.43 -1.83
N THR A 91 -28.68 15.16 -2.27
CA THR A 91 -28.21 14.01 -1.50
C THR A 91 -26.78 13.60 -1.90
N TRP A 92 -26.19 12.64 -1.20
CA TRP A 92 -24.82 12.20 -1.44
C TRP A 92 -24.79 10.86 -2.16
N VAL A 93 -23.86 10.74 -3.12
CA VAL A 93 -23.61 9.51 -3.87
C VAL A 93 -22.16 9.10 -3.71
N CYS A 94 -21.92 7.84 -3.34
CA CYS A 94 -20.59 7.24 -3.29
C CYS A 94 -20.44 6.15 -4.35
N LEU A 95 -19.61 6.40 -5.36
CA LEU A 95 -19.24 5.40 -6.36
C LEU A 95 -17.97 4.69 -5.90
N GLN A 96 -18.08 3.42 -5.57
CA GLN A 96 -16.95 2.63 -5.10
C GLN A 96 -16.26 1.92 -6.26
N ASN A 97 -14.95 1.68 -6.12
CA ASN A 97 -14.15 0.86 -7.04
C ASN A 97 -14.16 1.35 -8.50
N CYS A 98 -14.07 2.67 -8.71
CA CYS A 98 -14.18 3.27 -10.04
C CYS A 98 -13.17 2.71 -11.06
N HIS A 99 -11.95 2.37 -10.61
CA HIS A 99 -10.93 1.71 -11.42
C HIS A 99 -11.38 0.39 -12.09
N LEU A 100 -12.42 -0.28 -11.58
CA LEU A 100 -12.96 -1.51 -12.18
C LEU A 100 -13.89 -1.24 -13.37
N ALA A 101 -14.45 -0.03 -13.47
CA ALA A 101 -15.42 0.35 -14.50
C ALA A 101 -14.80 1.21 -15.61
N VAL A 102 -13.66 0.75 -16.16
CA VAL A 102 -12.86 1.47 -17.18
C VAL A 102 -13.69 1.95 -18.36
N SER A 103 -14.60 1.12 -18.89
CA SER A 103 -15.43 1.46 -20.06
C SER A 103 -16.44 2.57 -19.79
N TRP A 104 -16.79 2.83 -18.53
CA TRP A 104 -17.77 3.84 -18.14
C TRP A 104 -17.12 5.17 -17.69
N MET A 105 -15.81 5.19 -17.44
CA MET A 105 -15.08 6.38 -17.01
C MET A 105 -15.27 7.60 -17.94
N PRO A 106 -15.30 7.49 -19.28
CA PRO A 106 -15.57 8.64 -20.15
C PRO A 106 -16.98 9.22 -19.98
N MET A 107 -17.96 8.38 -19.63
CA MET A 107 -19.32 8.85 -19.32
C MET A 107 -19.38 9.54 -17.97
N LEU A 108 -18.66 9.02 -16.97
CA LEU A 108 -18.54 9.68 -15.66
C LEU A 108 -17.88 11.06 -15.78
N GLU A 109 -16.83 11.16 -16.60
CA GLU A 109 -16.16 12.43 -16.95
C GLU A 109 -17.16 13.44 -17.51
N LYS A 110 -17.92 13.04 -18.54
CA LYS A 110 -18.97 13.89 -19.12
C LYS A 110 -20.02 14.33 -18.09
N ILE A 111 -20.48 13.41 -17.23
CA ILE A 111 -21.45 13.74 -16.16
C ILE A 111 -20.88 14.80 -15.22
N CYS A 112 -19.61 14.70 -14.84
CA CYS A 112 -18.96 15.66 -13.95
C CYS A 112 -18.73 17.02 -14.64
N GLU A 113 -18.43 17.04 -15.94
CA GLU A 113 -18.29 18.28 -16.73
C GLU A 113 -19.62 19.06 -16.83
N ASP A 114 -20.75 18.35 -16.84
CA ASP A 114 -22.09 18.95 -16.88
C ASP A 114 -22.53 19.56 -15.53
N PHE A 115 -21.73 19.41 -14.46
CA PHE A 115 -22.06 19.98 -13.15
C PHE A 115 -21.91 21.51 -13.16
N THR A 116 -22.99 22.21 -12.84
CA THR A 116 -22.99 23.67 -12.70
C THR A 116 -23.69 24.07 -11.41
N SER A 117 -23.37 25.25 -10.87
CA SER A 117 -24.04 25.79 -9.67
C SER A 117 -25.53 26.06 -9.88
N GLU A 118 -25.98 26.18 -11.13
CA GLU A 118 -27.38 26.40 -11.49
C GLU A 118 -28.18 25.10 -11.53
N THR A 119 -27.55 24.01 -11.97
CA THR A 119 -28.19 22.69 -12.10
C THR A 119 -28.04 21.82 -10.86
N CYS A 120 -26.95 21.98 -10.10
CA CYS A 120 -26.64 21.16 -8.94
C CYS A 120 -27.11 21.80 -7.64
N ASN A 121 -27.92 21.06 -6.87
CA ASN A 121 -28.27 21.45 -5.51
C ASN A 121 -26.99 21.65 -4.66
N SER A 122 -26.91 22.76 -3.94
CA SER A 122 -25.75 23.11 -3.09
C SER A 122 -25.33 22.04 -2.07
N SER A 123 -26.27 21.20 -1.63
CA SER A 123 -26.02 20.11 -0.65
C SER A 123 -25.48 18.83 -1.29
N PHE A 124 -25.63 18.67 -2.61
CA PHE A 124 -25.17 17.50 -3.35
C PHE A 124 -23.66 17.32 -3.20
N ARG A 125 -23.22 16.07 -3.05
CA ARG A 125 -21.80 15.69 -3.13
C ARG A 125 -21.64 14.36 -3.84
N LEU A 126 -20.64 14.29 -4.71
CA LEU A 126 -20.19 13.07 -5.35
C LEU A 126 -18.88 12.60 -4.70
N TRP A 127 -18.91 11.40 -4.14
CA TRP A 127 -17.77 10.71 -3.55
C TRP A 127 -17.34 9.58 -4.49
N LEU A 128 -16.04 9.47 -4.76
CA LEU A 128 -15.46 8.46 -5.64
C LEU A 128 -14.39 7.69 -4.85
N THR A 129 -14.39 6.36 -4.92
CA THR A 129 -13.27 5.55 -4.43
C THR A 129 -12.59 4.82 -5.59
N SER A 130 -11.26 4.88 -5.63
CA SER A 130 -10.49 4.22 -6.68
C SER A 130 -9.05 3.92 -6.25
N TYR A 131 -8.52 2.78 -6.68
CA TYR A 131 -7.06 2.62 -6.75
C TYR A 131 -6.48 3.55 -7.83
N PRO A 132 -5.20 3.95 -7.71
CA PRO A 132 -4.49 4.65 -8.77
C PRO A 132 -4.59 3.88 -10.09
N SER A 133 -5.05 4.54 -11.14
CA SER A 133 -5.22 3.94 -12.46
C SER A 133 -4.99 4.97 -13.55
N SER A 134 -4.22 4.61 -14.58
CA SER A 134 -4.00 5.43 -15.77
C SER A 134 -5.26 5.60 -16.62
N LYS A 135 -6.32 4.86 -16.31
CA LYS A 135 -7.63 4.92 -16.99
C LYS A 135 -8.63 5.81 -16.26
N PHE A 136 -8.31 6.29 -15.06
CA PHE A 136 -9.18 7.20 -14.34
C PHE A 136 -9.14 8.59 -15.01
N PRO A 137 -10.28 9.27 -15.22
CA PRO A 137 -10.31 10.54 -15.96
C PRO A 137 -9.45 11.63 -15.34
N VAL A 138 -8.60 12.24 -16.18
CA VAL A 138 -7.64 13.27 -15.73
C VAL A 138 -8.37 14.54 -15.30
N THR A 139 -9.45 14.92 -15.98
CA THR A 139 -10.27 16.11 -15.65
C THR A 139 -10.87 16.00 -14.25
N ILE A 140 -11.45 14.85 -13.90
CA ILE A 140 -11.98 14.56 -12.56
C ILE A 140 -10.86 14.66 -11.52
N LEU A 141 -9.67 14.10 -11.79
CA LEU A 141 -8.52 14.21 -10.89
C LEU A 141 -7.97 15.63 -10.77
N GLN A 142 -8.02 16.43 -11.82
CA GLN A 142 -7.55 17.81 -11.76
C GLN A 142 -8.50 18.66 -10.93
N ASN A 143 -9.81 18.56 -11.21
CA ASN A 143 -10.83 19.40 -10.60
C ASN A 143 -11.27 18.93 -9.20
N GLY A 144 -11.21 17.63 -8.92
CA GLY A 144 -11.66 17.06 -7.66
C GLY A 144 -10.73 17.34 -6.47
N VAL A 145 -11.26 17.12 -5.27
CA VAL A 145 -10.49 17.08 -4.03
C VAL A 145 -9.99 15.66 -3.81
N LYS A 146 -8.67 15.48 -3.77
CA LYS A 146 -8.02 14.16 -3.68
C LYS A 146 -7.59 13.93 -2.24
N MET A 147 -7.88 12.76 -1.74
CA MET A 147 -7.47 12.35 -0.41
C MET A 147 -7.00 10.90 -0.41
N THR A 148 -5.91 10.66 0.30
CA THR A 148 -5.38 9.32 0.56
C THR A 148 -5.61 8.99 2.02
N ASN A 149 -6.07 7.76 2.29
CA ASN A 149 -6.12 7.22 3.65
C ASN A 149 -5.02 6.18 3.77
N GLU A 150 -3.80 6.65 4.03
CA GLU A 150 -2.64 5.78 4.24
C GLU A 150 -2.43 5.54 5.74
N PRO A 151 -2.07 4.30 6.13
CA PRO A 151 -1.69 4.05 7.51
C PRO A 151 -0.48 4.92 7.88
N PRO A 152 -0.41 5.45 9.11
CA PRO A 152 0.72 6.25 9.55
C PRO A 152 2.05 5.54 9.31
N THR A 153 3.08 6.30 8.94
CA THR A 153 4.41 5.73 8.69
C THR A 153 5.19 5.66 10.01
N GLY A 154 5.52 4.45 10.44
CA GLY A 154 6.37 4.19 11.59
C GLY A 154 5.64 3.38 12.67
N LEU A 155 6.35 2.43 13.27
CA LEU A 155 5.84 1.52 14.31
C LEU A 155 5.10 2.27 15.43
N ARG A 156 5.69 3.37 15.93
CA ARG A 156 5.09 4.21 16.98
C ARG A 156 3.75 4.81 16.56
N LEU A 157 3.66 5.35 15.34
CA LEU A 157 2.46 6.03 14.87
C LEU A 157 1.37 5.03 14.52
N ASN A 158 1.71 3.88 13.92
CA ASN A 158 0.74 2.80 13.68
C ASN A 158 0.17 2.28 15.00
N LEU A 159 1.02 2.01 15.99
CA LEU A 159 0.57 1.55 17.30
C LEU A 159 -0.31 2.58 18.00
N LEU A 160 0.07 3.87 17.94
CA LEU A 160 -0.74 4.95 18.51
C LEU A 160 -2.11 5.02 17.82
N GLN A 161 -2.15 4.87 16.50
CA GLN A 161 -3.39 4.88 15.73
C GLN A 161 -4.32 3.74 16.13
N SER A 162 -3.78 2.54 16.35
CA SER A 162 -4.55 1.39 16.85
C SER A 162 -5.24 1.69 18.18
N TYR A 163 -4.58 2.42 19.09
CA TYR A 163 -5.14 2.80 20.39
C TYR A 163 -6.14 3.97 20.31
N LEU A 164 -5.98 4.88 19.35
CA LEU A 164 -6.88 6.03 19.15
C LEU A 164 -8.15 5.68 18.35
N THR A 165 -8.23 4.47 17.80
CA THR A 165 -9.33 4.03 16.95
C THR A 165 -10.27 3.09 17.71
N ASP A 166 -11.55 3.06 17.32
CA ASP A 166 -12.51 2.08 17.81
C ASP A 166 -12.06 0.64 17.45
N PRO A 167 -12.19 -0.34 18.37
CA PRO A 167 -12.81 -0.26 19.69
C PRO A 167 -11.84 0.05 20.82
N VAL A 168 -10.52 0.15 20.59
CA VAL A 168 -9.54 0.31 21.69
C VAL A 168 -9.71 1.63 22.43
N SER A 169 -10.07 2.68 21.70
CA SER A 169 -10.35 4.01 22.29
C SER A 169 -11.63 4.08 23.14
N ASP A 170 -12.51 3.08 23.06
CA ASP A 170 -13.71 3.00 23.90
C ASP A 170 -13.33 2.53 25.32
N PRO A 171 -13.55 3.37 26.36
CA PRO A 171 -13.21 3.02 27.74
C PRO A 171 -13.90 1.75 28.25
N GLU A 172 -15.12 1.47 27.79
CA GLU A 172 -15.85 0.26 28.18
C GLU A 172 -15.23 -0.99 27.55
N PHE A 173 -14.82 -0.89 26.28
CA PHE A 173 -14.09 -1.97 25.63
C PHE A 173 -12.73 -2.20 26.27
N PHE A 174 -11.95 -1.14 26.55
CA PHE A 174 -10.64 -1.27 27.17
C PHE A 174 -10.73 -1.96 28.55
N LYS A 175 -11.78 -1.66 29.33
CA LYS A 175 -12.03 -2.26 30.65
C LYS A 175 -12.91 -3.53 30.59
N GLY A 176 -13.08 -4.12 29.41
CA GLY A 176 -14.04 -5.21 29.16
C GLY A 176 -13.69 -6.58 29.76
N CYS A 177 -12.48 -6.76 30.31
CA CYS A 177 -11.99 -8.03 30.85
C CYS A 177 -11.83 -8.02 32.38
N ARG A 178 -12.94 -7.88 33.11
CA ARG A 178 -12.93 -7.80 34.58
C ARG A 178 -12.34 -9.05 35.23
N GLY A 179 -11.40 -8.87 36.16
CA GLY A 179 -10.67 -9.95 36.84
C GLY A 179 -9.51 -10.55 36.03
N LYS A 180 -9.35 -10.17 34.76
CA LYS A 180 -8.28 -10.64 33.86
C LYS A 180 -7.59 -9.47 33.16
N GLU A 181 -7.62 -8.26 33.75
CA GLU A 181 -7.21 -7.04 33.05
C GLU A 181 -5.72 -7.06 32.69
N LEU A 182 -4.86 -7.59 33.57
CA LEU A 182 -3.42 -7.66 33.31
C LEU A 182 -3.11 -8.48 32.04
N ALA A 183 -3.76 -9.63 31.87
CA ALA A 183 -3.54 -10.47 30.70
C ALA A 183 -4.13 -9.83 29.44
N TRP A 184 -5.33 -9.27 29.55
CA TRP A 184 -6.00 -8.54 28.48
C TRP A 184 -5.16 -7.36 27.98
N GLU A 185 -4.76 -6.44 28.85
CA GLU A 185 -4.04 -5.23 28.46
C GLU A 185 -2.68 -5.56 27.83
N LYS A 186 -1.97 -6.58 28.34
CA LYS A 186 -0.69 -7.04 27.77
C LYS A 186 -0.84 -7.69 26.40
N LEU A 187 -1.83 -8.57 26.22
CA LEU A 187 -2.08 -9.24 24.95
C LEU A 187 -2.67 -8.29 23.90
N LEU A 188 -3.51 -7.34 24.33
CA LEU A 188 -4.02 -6.25 23.50
C LEU A 188 -2.86 -5.41 22.95
N PHE A 189 -1.93 -5.00 23.83
CA PHE A 189 -0.72 -4.29 23.38
C PHE A 189 0.11 -5.15 22.41
N GLY A 190 0.28 -6.44 22.71
CA GLY A 190 0.98 -7.40 21.86
C GLY A 190 0.41 -7.47 20.44
N VAL A 191 -0.91 -7.67 20.29
CA VAL A 191 -1.53 -7.78 18.96
C VAL A 191 -1.57 -6.44 18.20
N CYS A 192 -1.74 -5.31 18.90
CA CYS A 192 -1.61 -3.99 18.26
C CYS A 192 -0.18 -3.72 17.80
N PHE A 193 0.82 -4.16 18.58
CA PHE A 193 2.23 -4.05 18.21
C PHE A 193 2.56 -4.95 17.01
N PHE A 194 2.08 -6.20 17.02
CA PHE A 194 2.17 -7.12 15.89
C PHE A 194 1.59 -6.50 14.62
N HIS A 195 0.39 -5.91 14.70
CA HIS A 195 -0.26 -5.23 13.57
C HIS A 195 0.61 -4.11 12.99
N ALA A 196 1.11 -3.22 13.85
CA ALA A 196 2.00 -2.15 13.44
C ALA A 196 3.29 -2.70 12.80
N LEU A 197 3.83 -3.80 13.34
CA LEU A 197 5.06 -4.41 12.88
C LEU A 197 4.90 -5.06 11.50
N VAL A 198 3.83 -5.82 11.24
CA VAL A 198 3.60 -6.45 9.93
C VAL A 198 3.34 -5.43 8.81
N GLN A 199 2.68 -4.31 9.14
CA GLN A 199 2.47 -3.19 8.22
C GLN A 199 3.79 -2.51 7.85
N GLU A 200 4.62 -2.20 8.86
CA GLU A 200 5.89 -1.51 8.67
C GLU A 200 6.94 -2.37 7.96
N ARG A 201 6.90 -3.69 8.17
CA ARG A 201 7.81 -4.64 7.52
C ARG A 201 7.74 -4.58 5.99
N LYS A 202 6.61 -4.16 5.41
CA LYS A 202 6.45 -3.96 3.95
C LYS A 202 7.45 -2.97 3.35
N LYS A 203 8.00 -2.06 4.15
CA LYS A 203 8.99 -1.06 3.70
C LYS A 203 10.32 -1.66 3.27
N PHE A 204 10.62 -2.89 3.69
CA PHE A 204 11.85 -3.60 3.33
C PHE A 204 11.72 -4.41 2.03
N GLY A 205 10.62 -4.24 1.29
CA GLY A 205 10.39 -4.93 0.01
C GLY A 205 10.47 -6.46 0.18
N PRO A 206 11.13 -7.19 -0.74
CA PRO A 206 11.30 -8.65 -0.66
C PRO A 206 12.01 -9.16 0.60
N LEU A 207 12.81 -8.32 1.28
CA LEU A 207 13.44 -8.70 2.56
C LEU A 207 12.45 -8.64 3.72
N GLY A 208 11.37 -7.88 3.57
CA GLY A 208 10.26 -7.81 4.51
C GLY A 208 9.23 -8.91 4.23
N TRP A 209 8.67 -8.90 3.02
CA TRP A 209 7.66 -9.84 2.52
C TRP A 209 7.95 -10.18 1.07
N ASN A 210 7.83 -11.44 0.66
CA ASN A 210 7.94 -11.81 -0.75
C ASN A 210 6.85 -11.11 -1.58
N ILE A 211 5.64 -11.01 -1.03
CA ILE A 211 4.48 -10.34 -1.65
C ILE A 211 4.03 -9.15 -0.79
N PRO A 212 3.77 -7.96 -1.38
CA PRO A 212 3.40 -6.75 -0.64
C PRO A 212 1.95 -6.77 -0.12
N TYR A 213 1.65 -7.61 0.87
CA TYR A 213 0.32 -7.72 1.48
C TYR A 213 -0.21 -6.39 2.03
N GLY A 214 -1.54 -6.25 2.06
CA GLY A 214 -2.22 -5.08 2.62
C GLY A 214 -2.97 -5.47 3.89
N PHE A 215 -2.29 -5.48 5.03
CA PHE A 215 -2.92 -5.69 6.35
C PHE A 215 -3.61 -4.40 6.80
N ASN A 216 -4.85 -4.51 7.27
CA ASN A 216 -5.70 -3.35 7.53
C ASN A 216 -6.38 -3.38 8.91
N GLU A 217 -7.06 -2.28 9.24
CA GLU A 217 -7.75 -2.12 10.52
C GLU A 217 -8.87 -3.15 10.75
N SER A 218 -9.45 -3.71 9.69
CA SER A 218 -10.46 -4.76 9.86
C SER A 218 -9.86 -6.05 10.42
N ASP A 219 -8.64 -6.40 10.00
CA ASP A 219 -7.90 -7.57 10.49
C ASP A 219 -7.56 -7.40 11.98
N LEU A 220 -7.11 -6.20 12.38
CA LEU A 220 -6.85 -5.88 13.78
C LEU A 220 -8.16 -5.90 14.60
N ARG A 221 -9.21 -5.24 14.10
CA ARG A 221 -10.48 -5.09 14.81
C ARG A 221 -11.15 -6.42 15.12
N ILE A 222 -11.15 -7.37 14.17
CA ILE A 222 -11.69 -8.71 14.45
C ILE A 222 -10.79 -9.46 15.43
N SER A 223 -9.47 -9.36 15.31
CA SER A 223 -8.50 -10.06 16.17
C SER A 223 -8.61 -9.61 17.64
N ILE A 224 -8.69 -8.31 17.91
CA ILE A 224 -8.82 -7.80 19.30
C ILE A 224 -10.19 -8.14 19.92
N ARG A 225 -11.26 -8.18 19.10
CA ARG A 225 -12.59 -8.58 19.58
C ARG A 225 -12.64 -10.06 19.92
N GLN A 226 -12.06 -10.91 19.06
CA GLN A 226 -11.91 -12.33 19.35
C GLN A 226 -11.03 -12.54 20.59
N LEU A 227 -9.90 -11.83 20.71
CA LEU A 227 -9.05 -11.88 21.90
C LEU A 227 -9.84 -11.59 23.18
N GLN A 228 -10.64 -10.52 23.19
CA GLN A 228 -11.48 -10.17 24.33
C GLN A 228 -12.51 -11.27 24.65
N LEU A 229 -13.17 -11.80 23.62
CA LEU A 229 -14.12 -12.91 23.75
C LEU A 229 -13.48 -14.11 24.47
N PHE A 230 -12.33 -14.57 23.98
CA PHE A 230 -11.65 -15.74 24.55
C PHE A 230 -11.13 -15.50 25.98
N ILE A 231 -10.63 -14.31 26.29
CA ILE A 231 -10.18 -13.99 27.65
C ILE A 231 -11.36 -13.99 28.63
N ASN A 232 -12.52 -13.49 28.20
CA ASN A 232 -13.71 -13.45 29.04
C ASN A 232 -14.36 -14.84 29.22
N GLU A 233 -14.37 -15.66 28.17
CA GLU A 233 -15.04 -16.97 28.16
C GLU A 233 -14.26 -18.06 28.89
N TYR A 234 -12.92 -18.08 28.79
CA TYR A 234 -12.09 -19.17 29.32
C TYR A 234 -11.25 -18.75 30.53
N ASP A 235 -11.22 -19.57 31.58
CA ASP A 235 -10.39 -19.32 32.77
C ASP A 235 -8.89 -19.28 32.45
N THR A 236 -8.43 -20.21 31.61
CA THR A 236 -7.07 -20.27 31.07
C THR A 236 -7.06 -19.73 29.64
N ILE A 237 -6.10 -18.86 29.34
CA ILE A 237 -5.97 -18.22 28.02
C ILE A 237 -5.64 -19.28 26.96
N PRO A 238 -6.50 -19.50 25.94
CA PRO A 238 -6.28 -20.52 24.93
C PRO A 238 -5.34 -19.99 23.83
N PHE A 239 -4.03 -19.94 24.12
CA PHE A 239 -2.99 -19.39 23.22
C PHE A 239 -3.01 -20.02 21.82
N GLU A 240 -3.23 -21.32 21.72
CA GLU A 240 -3.29 -22.02 20.43
C GLU A 240 -4.47 -21.51 19.57
N ALA A 241 -5.65 -21.34 20.17
CA ALA A 241 -6.84 -20.88 19.46
C ALA A 241 -6.71 -19.41 19.02
N ILE A 242 -6.24 -18.51 19.90
CA ILE A 242 -6.08 -17.09 19.54
C ILE A 242 -4.98 -16.88 18.50
N SER A 243 -3.90 -17.67 18.56
CA SER A 243 -2.81 -17.66 17.57
C SER A 243 -3.26 -18.20 16.23
N TYR A 244 -4.06 -19.28 16.22
CA TYR A 244 -4.65 -19.80 14.98
C TYR A 244 -5.60 -18.78 14.34
N LEU A 245 -6.54 -18.22 15.11
CA LEU A 245 -7.50 -17.25 14.56
C LEU A 245 -6.82 -15.99 14.04
N THR A 246 -5.86 -15.44 14.79
CA THR A 246 -5.16 -14.22 14.36
C THR A 246 -4.19 -14.52 13.22
N GLY A 247 -3.34 -15.54 13.38
CA GLY A 247 -2.26 -15.87 12.47
C GLY A 247 -2.72 -16.56 11.19
N GLU A 248 -3.63 -17.53 11.28
CA GLU A 248 -4.07 -18.34 10.14
C GLU A 248 -5.32 -17.78 9.46
N CYS A 249 -6.32 -17.35 10.25
CA CYS A 249 -7.59 -16.90 9.68
C CYS A 249 -7.57 -15.41 9.30
N ASN A 250 -7.27 -14.53 10.27
CA ASN A 250 -7.43 -13.08 10.09
C ASN A 250 -6.31 -12.49 9.22
N TYR A 251 -5.05 -12.68 9.62
CA TYR A 251 -3.90 -12.19 8.86
C TYR A 251 -3.45 -13.21 7.80
N GLY A 252 -3.41 -14.49 8.15
CA GLY A 252 -3.01 -15.57 7.25
C GLY A 252 -3.91 -15.72 6.02
N GLY A 253 -5.19 -15.37 6.13
CA GLY A 253 -6.11 -15.33 4.99
C GLY A 253 -5.70 -14.35 3.88
N ARG A 254 -4.80 -13.39 4.17
CA ARG A 254 -4.21 -12.48 3.17
C ARG A 254 -2.91 -12.99 2.58
N VAL A 255 -2.24 -13.91 3.27
CA VAL A 255 -0.90 -14.36 2.92
C VAL A 255 -1.00 -15.59 2.02
N THR A 256 -0.48 -15.45 0.81
CA THR A 256 -0.58 -16.46 -0.25
C THR A 256 0.68 -17.30 -0.42
N ASP A 257 1.83 -16.83 0.08
CA ASP A 257 3.11 -17.52 0.02
C ASP A 257 3.39 -18.28 1.32
N ASP A 258 3.82 -19.54 1.22
CA ASP A 258 4.02 -20.41 2.39
C ASP A 258 5.17 -19.93 3.29
N TRP A 259 6.21 -19.32 2.71
CA TRP A 259 7.34 -18.78 3.49
C TRP A 259 6.94 -17.51 4.22
N ASP A 260 6.20 -16.61 3.56
CA ASP A 260 5.61 -15.44 4.21
C ASP A 260 4.62 -15.87 5.31
N ARG A 261 3.84 -16.93 5.11
CA ARG A 261 2.91 -17.44 6.13
C ARG A 261 3.67 -17.95 7.36
N ARG A 262 4.74 -18.72 7.16
CA ARG A 262 5.61 -19.17 8.25
C ARG A 262 6.22 -17.98 9.01
N LEU A 263 6.68 -16.96 8.28
CA LEU A 263 7.23 -15.74 8.87
C LEU A 263 6.18 -15.01 9.72
N LEU A 264 4.97 -14.81 9.21
CA LEU A 264 3.85 -14.20 9.92
C LEU A 264 3.56 -14.90 11.25
N LEU A 265 3.44 -16.24 11.23
CA LEU A 265 3.17 -17.04 12.42
C LEU A 265 4.31 -16.99 13.43
N THR A 266 5.56 -17.02 12.94
CA THR A 266 6.75 -16.90 13.80
C THR A 266 6.76 -15.56 14.52
N MET A 267 6.45 -14.47 13.81
CA MET A 267 6.37 -13.13 14.40
C MET A 267 5.21 -13.00 15.38
N LEU A 268 4.05 -13.61 15.10
CA LEU A 268 2.90 -13.58 16.01
C LEU A 268 3.21 -14.29 17.34
N ALA A 269 4.00 -15.36 17.31
CA ALA A 269 4.39 -16.13 18.49
C ALA A 269 5.16 -15.28 19.53
N ASP A 270 5.85 -14.21 19.10
CA ASP A 270 6.53 -13.29 20.00
C ASP A 270 5.55 -12.42 20.82
N PHE A 271 4.30 -12.26 20.36
CA PHE A 271 3.27 -11.43 20.98
C PHE A 271 2.17 -12.24 21.67
N TYR A 272 1.87 -13.45 21.19
CA TYR A 272 0.93 -14.39 21.81
C TYR A 272 1.66 -15.58 22.43
N ASN A 273 2.15 -15.36 23.64
CA ASN A 273 2.75 -16.40 24.46
C ASN A 273 2.51 -16.12 25.94
N LEU A 274 2.76 -17.11 26.79
CA LEU A 274 2.58 -16.97 28.23
C LEU A 274 3.55 -15.95 28.85
N TYR A 275 4.76 -15.82 28.28
CA TYR A 275 5.81 -14.94 28.82
C TYR A 275 5.43 -13.45 28.78
N ILE A 276 4.66 -13.00 27.79
CA ILE A 276 4.19 -11.60 27.75
C ILE A 276 3.40 -11.27 29.02
N VAL A 277 2.57 -12.21 29.51
CA VAL A 277 1.71 -12.06 30.69
C VAL A 277 2.53 -12.24 31.96
N GLU A 278 3.25 -13.35 32.08
CA GLU A 278 3.90 -13.76 33.33
C GLU A 278 5.23 -13.06 33.62
N ASN A 279 5.99 -12.67 32.60
CA ASN A 279 7.30 -12.03 32.77
C ASN A 279 7.19 -10.50 32.58
N PRO A 280 7.32 -9.70 33.66
CA PRO A 280 7.29 -8.23 33.55
C PRO A 280 8.44 -7.64 32.72
N HIS A 281 9.51 -8.40 32.52
CA HIS A 281 10.70 -7.98 31.78
C HIS A 281 10.74 -8.55 30.36
N TYR A 282 9.66 -9.19 29.88
CA TYR A 282 9.59 -9.70 28.53
C TYR A 282 9.76 -8.56 27.51
N LYS A 283 10.75 -8.69 26.62
CA LYS A 283 11.09 -7.69 25.60
C LYS A 283 10.76 -8.23 24.22
N PHE A 284 10.29 -7.35 23.34
CA PHE A 284 9.97 -7.69 21.95
C PHE A 284 11.17 -7.60 21.02
N SER A 285 12.28 -7.00 21.48
CA SER A 285 13.52 -6.89 20.70
C SER A 285 14.77 -7.07 21.56
N PRO A 286 15.91 -7.41 20.93
CA PRO A 286 17.21 -7.48 21.59
C PRO A 286 17.64 -6.17 22.27
N SER A 287 17.33 -5.00 21.69
CA SER A 287 17.64 -3.70 22.33
C SER A 287 16.93 -3.46 23.66
N GLY A 288 15.86 -4.19 23.97
CA GLY A 288 15.09 -4.03 25.21
C GLY A 288 14.23 -2.77 25.29
N ASN A 289 14.19 -1.97 24.22
CA ASN A 289 13.43 -0.72 24.11
C ASN A 289 11.93 -0.96 23.92
N TYR A 290 11.54 -2.11 23.38
CA TYR A 290 10.16 -2.44 23.05
C TYR A 290 9.63 -3.56 23.96
N PHE A 291 8.53 -3.30 24.65
CA PHE A 291 7.88 -4.24 25.58
C PHE A 291 6.44 -3.81 25.86
N ALA A 292 5.62 -4.74 26.34
CA ALA A 292 4.28 -4.42 26.83
C ALA A 292 4.37 -3.62 28.14
N PRO A 293 3.70 -2.46 28.25
CA PRO A 293 3.71 -1.67 29.48
C PRO A 293 3.03 -2.44 30.63
N PRO A 294 3.36 -2.10 31.89
CA PRO A 294 2.66 -2.64 33.04
C PRO A 294 1.18 -2.20 33.04
N LYS A 295 0.34 -2.94 33.77
CA LYS A 295 -1.09 -2.60 33.97
C LYS A 295 -1.23 -1.15 34.43
N GLY A 296 -2.11 -0.40 33.78
CA GLY A 296 -2.27 1.04 33.98
C GLY A 296 -3.61 1.55 33.44
N THR A 297 -3.79 2.87 33.40
CA THR A 297 -4.97 3.45 32.71
C THR A 297 -4.75 3.51 31.21
N TYR A 298 -5.82 3.66 30.43
CA TYR A 298 -5.72 3.84 28.98
C TYR A 298 -4.74 4.97 28.60
N GLU A 299 -4.74 6.07 29.36
CA GLU A 299 -3.83 7.20 29.17
C GLU A 299 -2.37 6.83 29.40
N ASP A 300 -2.07 5.96 30.37
CA ASP A 300 -0.70 5.47 30.61
C ASP A 300 -0.15 4.72 29.39
N TYR A 301 -1.00 3.92 28.72
CA TYR A 301 -0.63 3.22 27.48
C TYR A 301 -0.36 4.21 26.34
N ILE A 302 -1.22 5.24 26.18
CA ILE A 302 -1.02 6.30 25.18
C ILE A 302 0.29 7.04 25.42
N GLU A 303 0.59 7.40 26.67
CA GLU A 303 1.85 8.05 27.02
C GLU A 303 3.07 7.16 26.78
N PHE A 304 2.96 5.87 27.11
CA PHE A 304 4.01 4.90 26.86
C PHE A 304 4.32 4.80 25.36
N ILE A 305 3.29 4.68 24.52
CA ILE A 305 3.45 4.64 23.05
C ILE A 305 4.13 5.91 22.54
N LYS A 306 3.72 7.09 23.02
CA LYS A 306 4.34 8.37 22.62
C LYS A 306 5.84 8.45 22.96
N LYS A 307 6.27 7.77 24.04
CA LYS A 307 7.68 7.72 24.49
C LYS A 307 8.54 6.73 23.69
N LEU A 308 7.94 5.87 22.85
CA LEU A 308 8.70 4.93 22.01
C LEU A 308 9.64 5.67 21.03
N PRO A 309 10.77 5.05 20.64
CA PRO A 309 11.70 5.63 19.68
C PRO A 309 11.01 5.98 18.36
N PHE A 310 11.30 7.18 17.84
CA PHE A 310 10.78 7.62 16.53
C PHE A 310 11.44 6.83 15.40
N THR A 311 12.78 6.76 15.40
CA THR A 311 13.57 5.93 14.49
C THR A 311 13.54 4.49 14.98
N GLN A 312 13.21 3.56 14.08
CA GLN A 312 13.18 2.13 14.37
C GLN A 312 14.41 1.46 13.77
N HIS A 313 15.12 0.68 14.58
CA HIS A 313 16.22 -0.16 14.09
C HIS A 313 15.67 -1.47 13.50
N PRO A 314 16.30 -2.04 12.46
CA PRO A 314 15.86 -3.27 11.79
C PRO A 314 15.63 -4.47 12.72
N GLU A 315 16.32 -4.51 13.86
CA GLU A 315 16.18 -5.58 14.85
C GLU A 315 14.76 -5.76 15.40
N ILE A 316 13.94 -4.69 15.52
CA ILE A 316 12.54 -4.85 15.94
C ILE A 316 11.72 -5.62 14.91
N PHE A 317 12.13 -5.59 13.65
CA PHE A 317 11.55 -6.38 12.58
C PHE A 317 12.27 -7.72 12.44
N GLY A 318 13.17 -8.13 13.34
CA GLY A 318 13.96 -9.35 13.16
C GLY A 318 14.82 -9.33 11.89
N LEU A 319 15.25 -8.15 11.44
CA LEU A 319 16.09 -7.95 10.28
C LEU A 319 17.49 -7.47 10.68
N HIS A 320 18.49 -7.80 9.88
CA HIS A 320 19.86 -7.35 10.06
C HIS A 320 20.03 -5.87 9.66
N GLU A 321 20.93 -5.12 10.30
CA GLU A 321 21.13 -3.67 10.06
C GLU A 321 21.34 -3.31 8.57
N ASN A 322 21.98 -4.20 7.80
CA ASN A 322 22.19 -4.04 6.35
C ASN A 322 20.90 -3.81 5.54
N VAL A 323 19.72 -4.22 6.03
CA VAL A 323 18.47 -3.98 5.30
C VAL A 323 18.13 -2.50 5.20
N ASP A 324 18.59 -1.68 6.14
CA ASP A 324 18.39 -0.23 6.09
C ASP A 324 19.09 0.39 4.89
N ILE A 325 20.26 -0.15 4.50
CA ILE A 325 20.99 0.32 3.31
C ILE A 325 20.13 0.12 2.06
N SER A 326 19.57 -1.07 1.87
CA SER A 326 18.72 -1.39 0.71
C SER A 326 17.45 -0.54 0.70
N LYS A 327 16.80 -0.39 1.86
CA LYS A 327 15.60 0.45 2.03
C LYS A 327 15.90 1.91 1.69
N ASP A 328 16.98 2.47 2.23
CA ASP A 328 17.35 3.87 2.04
C ASP A 328 17.79 4.15 0.60
N LEU A 329 18.48 3.21 -0.04
CA LEU A 329 18.81 3.28 -1.47
C LEU A 329 17.55 3.29 -2.34
N GLN A 330 16.59 2.40 -2.05
CA GLN A 330 15.32 2.35 -2.79
C GLN A 330 14.52 3.64 -2.62
N GLN A 331 14.38 4.15 -1.39
CA GLN A 331 13.69 5.43 -1.13
C GLN A 331 14.37 6.60 -1.83
N THR A 332 15.70 6.64 -1.82
CA THR A 332 16.48 7.65 -2.52
C THR A 332 16.24 7.59 -4.02
N LYS A 333 16.24 6.38 -4.60
CA LYS A 333 15.96 6.16 -6.02
C LYS A 333 14.57 6.67 -6.39
N THR A 334 13.54 6.27 -5.64
CA THR A 334 12.15 6.73 -5.88
C THR A 334 12.03 8.26 -5.78
N LEU A 335 12.71 8.88 -4.82
CA LEU A 335 12.73 10.34 -4.68
C LEU A 335 13.34 11.02 -5.90
N PHE A 336 14.49 10.53 -6.40
CA PHE A 336 15.14 11.10 -7.58
C PHE A 336 14.35 10.85 -8.87
N GLU A 337 13.78 9.67 -9.05
CA GLU A 337 12.88 9.37 -10.17
C GLU A 337 11.66 10.31 -10.16
N SER A 338 11.05 10.52 -8.99
CA SER A 338 9.93 11.45 -8.83
C SER A 338 10.36 12.90 -9.15
N LEU A 339 11.53 13.31 -8.68
CA LEU A 339 12.07 14.65 -8.97
C LEU A 339 12.31 14.85 -10.47
N LEU A 340 12.89 13.86 -11.16
CA LEU A 340 13.12 13.89 -12.60
C LEU A 340 11.81 14.01 -13.39
N LEU A 341 10.74 13.32 -12.96
CA LEU A 341 9.41 13.44 -13.57
C LEU A 341 8.81 14.84 -13.38
N THR A 342 9.10 15.51 -12.27
CA THR A 342 8.57 16.85 -11.95
C THR A 342 9.40 18.01 -12.50
N GLN A 343 10.65 17.78 -12.90
CA GLN A 343 11.57 18.83 -13.35
C GLN A 343 11.08 19.54 -14.64
N GLY A 344 9.99 19.04 -15.25
CA GLY A 344 9.48 19.52 -16.53
C GLY A 344 10.42 19.08 -17.63
N GLY A 345 9.88 18.64 -18.76
CA GLY A 345 10.68 18.38 -19.94
C GLY A 345 11.23 19.68 -20.52
N SER A 346 12.10 20.39 -19.79
CA SER A 346 13.06 21.30 -20.39
C SER A 346 13.93 20.44 -21.30
N LYS A 347 13.40 20.23 -22.51
CA LYS A 347 14.15 19.82 -23.68
C LYS A 347 15.44 20.63 -23.60
N GLN A 348 16.57 19.94 -23.45
CA GLN A 348 17.82 20.50 -23.92
C GLN A 348 17.58 20.82 -25.40
N THR A 349 17.29 22.07 -25.70
CA THR A 349 17.13 22.62 -27.05
C THR A 349 18.50 22.81 -27.69
N GLY A 350 19.38 21.81 -27.56
CA GLY A 350 20.72 21.82 -28.12
C GLY A 350 21.16 20.40 -28.45
N ALA A 351 21.25 20.11 -29.75
CA ALA A 351 21.84 18.91 -30.37
C ALA A 351 20.96 17.64 -30.43
N SER A 352 19.89 17.66 -31.22
CA SER A 352 19.25 16.44 -31.73
C SER A 352 20.25 15.50 -32.43
N GLY A 353 21.25 16.06 -33.13
CA GLY A 353 22.31 15.27 -33.77
C GLY A 353 23.26 14.54 -32.81
N SER A 354 23.47 15.04 -31.59
CA SER A 354 24.35 14.39 -30.61
C SER A 354 23.68 13.18 -29.95
N THR A 355 22.38 13.26 -29.67
CA THR A 355 21.68 12.22 -28.91
C THR A 355 21.45 10.98 -29.77
N ASP A 356 21.00 11.16 -31.02
CA ASP A 356 20.78 10.07 -31.96
C ASP A 356 22.11 9.35 -32.32
N GLN A 357 23.21 10.10 -32.42
CA GLN A 357 24.52 9.53 -32.68
C GLN A 357 25.07 8.73 -31.48
N ILE A 358 24.88 9.24 -30.26
CA ILE A 358 25.18 8.49 -29.02
C ILE A 358 24.32 7.22 -28.93
N LEU A 359 23.03 7.30 -29.25
CA LEU A 359 22.13 6.15 -29.25
C LEU A 359 22.56 5.09 -30.27
N LEU A 360 23.03 5.49 -31.45
CA LEU A 360 23.58 4.57 -32.45
C LEU A 360 24.87 3.90 -31.98
N GLU A 361 25.77 4.65 -31.35
CA GLU A 361 27.01 4.10 -30.79
C GLU A 361 26.71 3.07 -29.69
N ILE A 362 25.78 3.39 -28.78
CA ILE A 362 25.33 2.48 -27.73
C ILE A 362 24.68 1.23 -28.35
N THR A 363 23.81 1.41 -29.35
CA THR A 363 23.13 0.29 -30.01
C THR A 363 24.14 -0.65 -30.66
N LYS A 364 25.14 -0.11 -31.38
CA LYS A 364 26.22 -0.90 -32.01
C LYS A 364 27.10 -1.60 -30.97
N ASP A 365 27.46 -0.92 -29.88
CA ASP A 365 28.26 -1.51 -28.81
C ASP A 365 27.53 -2.67 -28.13
N ILE A 366 26.24 -2.53 -27.86
CA ILE A 366 25.40 -3.62 -27.33
C ILE A 366 25.36 -4.77 -28.32
N LEU A 367 25.13 -4.49 -29.61
CA LEU A 367 25.02 -5.52 -30.65
C LEU A 367 26.32 -6.33 -30.80
N ASN A 368 27.47 -5.66 -30.71
CA ASN A 368 28.79 -6.31 -30.78
C ASN A 368 29.10 -7.16 -29.53
N LYS A 369 28.48 -6.86 -28.39
CA LYS A 369 28.64 -7.61 -27.13
C LYS A 369 27.70 -8.80 -27.02
N LEU A 370 26.65 -8.86 -27.85
CA LEU A 370 25.72 -9.98 -27.84
C LEU A 370 26.39 -11.22 -28.45
N PRO A 371 26.27 -12.39 -27.81
CA PRO A 371 26.80 -13.64 -28.36
C PRO A 371 26.03 -14.03 -29.63
N SER A 372 26.71 -14.75 -30.53
CA SER A 372 26.06 -15.37 -31.69
C SER A 372 25.12 -16.50 -31.25
N ASP A 373 24.11 -16.77 -32.07
CA ASP A 373 23.19 -17.89 -31.86
C ASP A 373 23.94 -19.22 -31.72
N PHE A 374 23.40 -20.10 -30.87
CA PHE A 374 23.89 -21.45 -30.70
C PHE A 374 23.58 -22.29 -31.94
N ASP A 375 24.55 -23.08 -32.41
CA ASP A 375 24.32 -24.06 -33.47
C ASP A 375 23.59 -25.30 -32.91
N ILE A 376 22.27 -25.32 -33.12
CA ILE A 376 21.39 -26.40 -32.64
C ILE A 376 21.68 -27.73 -33.32
N GLU A 377 22.08 -27.73 -34.60
CA GLU A 377 22.37 -28.96 -35.33
C GLU A 377 23.65 -29.62 -34.79
N MET A 378 24.68 -28.82 -34.52
CA MET A 378 25.90 -29.31 -33.89
C MET A 378 25.65 -29.80 -32.46
N ALA A 379 24.84 -29.07 -31.69
CA ALA A 379 24.46 -29.46 -30.33
C ALA A 379 23.71 -30.80 -30.32
N LEU A 380 22.75 -31.01 -31.24
CA LEU A 380 22.01 -32.27 -31.39
C LEU A 380 22.89 -33.45 -31.79
N ARG A 381 23.91 -33.22 -32.62
CA ARG A 381 24.88 -34.28 -33.01
C ARG A 381 25.79 -34.67 -31.84
N LYS A 382 26.20 -33.69 -31.02
CA LYS A 382 27.11 -33.90 -29.89
C LYS A 382 26.39 -34.43 -28.65
N TYR A 383 25.14 -34.00 -28.44
CA TYR A 383 24.28 -34.34 -27.31
C TYR A 383 22.94 -34.88 -27.83
N PRO A 384 22.92 -36.11 -28.36
CA PRO A 384 21.72 -36.69 -28.92
C PRO A 384 20.67 -36.95 -27.83
N VAL A 385 19.40 -36.88 -28.23
CA VAL A 385 18.27 -37.24 -27.36
C VAL A 385 18.37 -38.72 -27.01
N ARG A 386 18.73 -39.01 -25.77
CA ARG A 386 18.89 -40.35 -25.21
C ARG A 386 18.08 -40.47 -23.95
N TYR A 387 17.46 -41.63 -23.76
CA TYR A 387 16.66 -41.90 -22.56
C TYR A 387 17.54 -41.93 -21.30
N GLU A 388 18.78 -42.40 -21.44
CA GLU A 388 19.76 -42.54 -20.36
C GLU A 388 20.40 -41.20 -19.94
N GLU A 389 20.29 -40.15 -20.77
CA GLU A 389 20.94 -38.86 -20.54
C GLU A 389 19.99 -37.70 -20.88
N SER A 390 18.96 -37.55 -20.05
CA SER A 390 17.86 -36.58 -20.22
C SER A 390 18.33 -35.12 -20.23
N MET A 391 19.49 -34.81 -19.63
CA MET A 391 20.07 -33.47 -19.63
C MET A 391 20.48 -32.99 -21.02
N ASN A 392 20.77 -33.90 -21.97
CA ASN A 392 21.06 -33.55 -23.35
C ASN A 392 19.86 -32.85 -24.01
N THR A 393 18.66 -33.35 -23.73
CA THR A 393 17.41 -32.76 -24.21
C THR A 393 17.17 -31.38 -23.61
N VAL A 394 17.41 -31.22 -22.30
CA VAL A 394 17.26 -29.91 -21.62
C VAL A 394 18.25 -28.89 -22.19
N LEU A 395 19.51 -29.27 -22.37
CA LEU A 395 20.54 -28.39 -22.92
C LEU A 395 20.16 -27.87 -24.31
N VAL A 396 19.74 -28.76 -25.21
CA VAL A 396 19.34 -28.39 -26.56
C VAL A 396 18.09 -27.50 -26.55
N GLN A 397 17.11 -27.80 -25.69
CA GLN A 397 15.90 -26.97 -25.55
C GLN A 397 16.21 -25.57 -25.00
N GLU A 398 17.12 -25.45 -24.03
CA GLU A 398 17.53 -24.16 -23.49
C GLU A 398 18.33 -23.35 -24.53
N MET A 399 19.19 -23.99 -25.33
CA MET A 399 19.85 -23.34 -26.47
C MET A 399 18.84 -22.83 -27.50
N GLU A 400 17.81 -23.63 -27.83
CA GLU A 400 16.75 -23.22 -28.74
C GLU A 400 15.94 -22.03 -28.19
N ARG A 401 15.63 -22.04 -26.87
CA ARG A 401 14.96 -20.93 -26.18
C ARG A 401 15.82 -19.68 -26.15
N PHE A 402 17.12 -19.82 -25.92
CA PHE A 402 18.06 -18.71 -25.96
C PHE A 402 18.11 -18.07 -27.35
N ASN A 403 18.21 -18.87 -28.41
CA ASN A 403 18.19 -18.37 -29.79
C ASN A 403 16.86 -17.68 -30.13
N LYS A 404 15.72 -18.13 -29.61
CA LYS A 404 14.43 -17.41 -29.76
C LYS A 404 14.45 -16.02 -29.11
N THR A 405 15.30 -15.82 -28.11
CA THR A 405 15.55 -14.51 -27.48
C THR A 405 16.44 -13.61 -28.36
N GLY A 406 17.04 -14.16 -29.42
CA GLY A 406 17.77 -13.45 -30.48
C GLY A 406 16.94 -12.40 -31.24
N ILE A 407 15.61 -12.41 -31.09
CA ILE A 407 14.73 -11.30 -31.54
C ILE A 407 15.17 -9.93 -31.00
N ILE A 408 15.89 -9.90 -29.87
CA ILE A 408 16.50 -8.68 -29.32
C ILE A 408 17.54 -8.10 -30.29
N GLN A 409 18.34 -8.94 -30.94
CA GLN A 409 19.31 -8.51 -31.96
C GLN A 409 18.58 -7.90 -33.16
N GLU A 410 17.54 -8.57 -33.67
CA GLU A 410 16.72 -8.05 -34.77
C GLU A 410 16.10 -6.68 -34.44
N ASN A 411 15.52 -6.55 -33.24
CA ASN A 411 14.93 -5.29 -32.78
C ASN A 411 15.98 -4.17 -32.63
N LEU A 412 17.19 -4.47 -32.14
CA LEU A 412 18.29 -3.50 -32.04
C LEU A 412 18.81 -3.08 -33.42
N VAL A 413 18.89 -4.01 -34.39
CA VAL A 413 19.21 -3.68 -35.79
C VAL A 413 18.13 -2.77 -36.38
N CYS A 414 16.85 -3.10 -36.20
CA CYS A 414 15.74 -2.29 -36.68
C CYS A 414 15.75 -0.88 -36.07
N PHE A 415 15.99 -0.77 -34.76
CA PHE A 415 16.12 0.52 -34.08
C PHE A 415 17.31 1.33 -34.62
N GLY A 416 18.48 0.70 -34.75
CA GLY A 416 19.66 1.35 -35.33
C GLY A 416 19.44 1.82 -36.77
N CYS A 417 18.70 1.07 -37.59
CA CYS A 417 18.31 1.48 -38.93
C CYS A 417 17.36 2.69 -38.92
N GLN A 418 16.38 2.73 -38.00
CA GLN A 418 15.46 3.86 -37.85
C GLN A 418 16.19 5.15 -37.43
N VAL A 419 17.09 5.07 -36.45
CA VAL A 419 17.89 6.23 -36.00
C VAL A 419 18.90 6.66 -37.09
N SER A 420 19.44 5.72 -37.85
CA SER A 420 20.29 6.06 -39.00
C SER A 420 19.50 6.74 -40.13
N PHE A 421 18.20 6.45 -40.27
CA PHE A 421 17.31 7.09 -41.23
C PHE A 421 16.92 8.51 -40.79
N SER A 422 16.71 8.75 -39.49
CA SER A 422 16.42 10.10 -38.95
C SER A 422 17.61 11.07 -39.06
N LEU A 423 18.84 10.55 -39.09
CA LEU A 423 20.07 11.33 -39.23
C LEU A 423 20.43 11.69 -40.69
N ARG A 424 19.72 11.17 -41.70
CA ARG A 424 19.97 11.56 -43.09
C ARG A 424 19.41 12.97 -43.34
N PRO A 425 20.20 13.93 -43.85
CA PRO A 425 19.65 15.18 -44.33
C PRO A 425 18.70 14.90 -45.51
N PHE A 426 17.54 15.54 -45.51
CA PHE A 426 16.56 15.49 -46.62
C PHE A 426 17.16 15.97 -47.94
#